data_AF-A0A7M5XG37-F1
#
_entry.id   AF-A0A7M5XG37-F1
#
_cell.length_a   1.000
_cell.length_b   1.000
_cell.length_c   1.000
_cell.angle_alpha   90.00
_cell.angle_beta   90.00
_cell.angle_gamma   90.00
#
_symmetry.space_group_name_H-M   'P 1'
#
loop_
_entity.id
_entity.type
_entity.pdbx_description
1 polymer ?
#
loop_
_entity_poly.entity_id
_entity_poly.type
_entity_poly.pdbx_seq_one_letter_code
_entity_poly.pdbx_strand_id
1 'polypeptide(L)'
;QLIVYNYMNGPCYRCLYPTPPPPETVTNCSDGGVMGAVTGVIGSLQAMEAIKIITNNLSSFCGKLLLYDAFAGSFRSIKLRGRQSSCLVCSENPQITKLQDYELFCGSKATDKRRRKIWNLY
;
A
#
# COMPACT_ATOMS: atom_id res chain seq x y z
N GLN A 1 5.78 0.31 7.39
CA GLN A 1 4.96 -0.91 7.60
C GLN A 1 5.07 -1.82 6.38
N LEU A 2 4.86 -3.13 6.54
CA LEU A 2 4.88 -4.11 5.45
C LEU A 2 3.79 -5.18 5.67
N ILE A 3 3.11 -5.56 4.58
CA ILE A 3 2.16 -6.67 4.48
C ILE A 3 2.09 -7.13 3.02
N VAL A 4 1.86 -8.42 2.80
CA VAL A 4 1.52 -8.99 1.49
C VAL A 4 0.01 -9.23 1.43
N TYR A 5 -0.67 -8.53 0.52
CA TYR A 5 -2.12 -8.65 0.30
C TYR A 5 -2.46 -9.67 -0.78
N ASN A 6 -3.67 -10.22 -0.70
CA ASN A 6 -4.28 -11.09 -1.72
C ASN A 6 -3.38 -12.26 -2.17
N TYR A 7 -2.54 -12.76 -1.26
CA TYR A 7 -1.64 -13.89 -1.50
C TYR A 7 -2.18 -15.13 -0.79
N MET A 8 -2.28 -16.27 -1.47
CA MET A 8 -2.75 -17.54 -0.90
C MET A 8 -4.06 -17.40 -0.10
N ASN A 9 -5.10 -16.79 -0.70
CA ASN A 9 -6.39 -16.52 -0.07
C ASN A 9 -6.34 -15.55 1.15
N GLY A 10 -5.26 -14.76 1.26
CA GLY A 10 -5.12 -13.70 2.26
C GLY A 10 -6.05 -12.51 2.02
N PRO A 11 -6.19 -11.59 3.00
CA PRO A 11 -7.02 -10.40 2.86
C PRO A 11 -6.50 -9.49 1.74
N CYS A 12 -7.41 -8.82 1.02
CA CYS A 12 -7.03 -7.67 0.20
C CYS A 12 -6.98 -6.40 1.08
N TYR A 13 -6.48 -5.30 0.54
CA TYR A 13 -6.45 -4.01 1.25
C TYR A 13 -7.84 -3.59 1.75
N ARG A 14 -8.88 -3.74 0.92
CA ARG A 14 -10.28 -3.41 1.23
C ARG A 14 -10.90 -4.31 2.31
N CYS A 15 -10.34 -5.50 2.57
CA CYS A 15 -10.78 -6.32 3.70
C CYS A 15 -10.46 -5.66 5.06
N LEU A 16 -9.39 -4.86 5.12
CA LEU A 16 -8.96 -4.17 6.33
C LEU A 16 -9.47 -2.73 6.38
N TYR A 17 -9.49 -2.07 5.22
CA TYR A 17 -9.88 -0.67 5.06
C TYR A 17 -11.04 -0.58 4.05
N PRO A 18 -12.28 -0.93 4.46
CA PRO A 18 -13.42 -1.08 3.55
C PRO A 18 -13.89 0.27 2.97
N THR A 19 -13.76 1.35 3.72
CA THR A 19 -14.16 2.69 3.33
C THR A 19 -12.91 3.56 3.20
N PRO A 20 -12.71 4.26 2.06
CA PRO A 20 -11.61 5.19 1.94
C PRO A 20 -11.76 6.34 2.95
N PRO A 21 -10.65 6.90 3.46
CA PRO A 21 -10.72 8.08 4.31
C PRO A 21 -11.26 9.29 3.53
N PRO A 22 -11.87 10.28 4.22
CA PRO A 22 -12.30 11.52 3.58
C PRO A 22 -11.12 12.24 2.89
N PRO A 23 -11.31 12.85 1.70
CA PRO A 23 -10.24 13.53 0.97
C PRO A 23 -9.50 14.60 1.79
N GLU A 24 -10.24 15.31 2.65
CA GLU A 24 -9.76 16.36 3.57
C GLU A 24 -8.67 15.88 4.55
N THR A 25 -8.60 14.56 4.80
CA THR A 25 -7.70 13.96 5.80
C THR A 25 -6.42 13.39 5.19
N VAL A 26 -6.24 13.53 3.87
CA VAL A 26 -5.11 12.96 3.15
C VAL A 26 -4.05 14.04 2.94
N THR A 27 -3.01 14.03 3.77
CA THR A 27 -1.81 14.87 3.55
C THR A 27 -0.91 14.23 2.50
N ASN A 28 -0.33 15.06 1.61
CA ASN A 28 0.66 14.59 0.67
C ASN A 28 2.05 14.47 1.35
N CYS A 29 2.93 13.62 0.83
CA CYS A 29 4.26 13.39 1.38
C CYS A 29 5.18 14.62 1.29
N SER A 30 4.87 15.57 0.40
CA SER A 30 5.64 16.81 0.24
C SER A 30 5.46 17.75 1.43
N ASP A 31 4.28 17.74 2.07
CA ASP A 31 3.97 18.61 3.20
C ASP A 31 4.48 18.05 4.54
N GLY A 32 4.49 16.72 4.69
CA GLY A 32 4.88 16.04 5.95
C GLY A 32 6.37 15.68 6.06
N GLY A 33 7.09 15.61 4.94
CA GLY A 33 8.48 15.12 4.89
C GLY A 33 8.60 13.60 5.11
N VAL A 34 9.65 12.99 4.55
CA VAL A 34 9.89 11.54 4.64
C VAL A 34 11.35 11.25 4.96
N MET A 35 11.59 10.43 5.99
CA MET A 35 12.93 9.96 6.33
C MET A 35 13.37 8.83 5.39
N GLY A 36 14.33 9.13 4.50
CA GLY A 36 14.84 8.20 3.49
C GLY A 36 15.34 6.86 4.07
N ALA A 37 15.97 6.89 5.26
CA ALA A 37 16.44 5.69 5.94
C ALA A 37 15.29 4.74 6.30
N VAL A 38 14.16 5.27 6.79
CA VAL A 38 12.98 4.46 7.15
C VAL A 38 12.36 3.82 5.90
N THR A 39 12.24 4.59 4.81
CA THR A 39 11.76 4.06 3.53
C THR A 39 12.71 3.03 2.93
N GLY A 40 14.03 3.20 3.11
CA GLY A 40 15.04 2.24 2.70
C GLY A 40 14.86 0.88 3.38
N VAL A 41 14.73 0.87 4.71
CA VAL A 41 14.49 -0.36 5.49
C VAL A 41 13.21 -1.06 5.03
N ILE A 42 12.09 -0.33 4.95
CA ILE A 42 10.81 -0.93 4.53
C ILE A 42 10.87 -1.42 3.08
N GLY A 43 11.50 -0.66 2.18
CA GLY A 43 11.66 -1.02 0.77
C GLY A 43 12.48 -2.30 0.57
N SER A 44 13.57 -2.47 1.32
CA SER A 44 14.36 -3.71 1.31
C SER A 44 13.56 -4.91 1.79
N LEU A 45 12.74 -4.75 2.83
CA LEU A 45 11.86 -5.82 3.33
C LEU A 45 10.76 -6.17 2.32
N GLN A 46 10.18 -5.17 1.64
CA GLN A 46 9.22 -5.37 0.53
C GLN A 46 9.86 -6.15 -0.63
N ALA A 47 11.07 -5.76 -1.05
CA ALA A 47 11.80 -6.46 -2.11
C ALA A 47 12.07 -7.93 -1.74
N MET A 48 12.41 -8.20 -0.47
CA MET A 48 12.61 -9.56 0.01
C MET A 48 11.34 -10.41 -0.05
N GLU A 49 10.17 -9.88 0.33
CA GLU A 49 8.90 -10.61 0.15
C GLU A 49 8.61 -10.90 -1.32
N ALA A 50 8.87 -9.92 -2.21
CA ALA A 50 8.68 -10.12 -3.65
C ALA A 50 9.60 -11.22 -4.18
N ILE A 51 10.89 -11.22 -3.82
CA ILE A 51 11.85 -12.27 -4.20
C ILE A 51 11.38 -13.64 -3.72
N LYS A 52 10.92 -13.76 -2.46
CA LYS A 52 10.39 -15.02 -1.95
C LYS A 52 9.22 -15.52 -2.79
N ILE A 53 8.25 -14.66 -3.07
CA ILE A 53 7.06 -15.05 -3.85
C ILE A 53 7.46 -15.48 -5.27
N ILE A 54 8.33 -14.74 -5.95
CA ILE A 54 8.78 -15.06 -7.32
C ILE A 54 9.57 -16.36 -7.37
N THR A 55 10.32 -16.69 -6.31
CA THR A 55 11.08 -17.94 -6.18
C THR A 55 10.25 -19.09 -5.62
N ASN A 56 8.91 -18.98 -5.62
CA ASN A 56 7.95 -19.98 -5.12
C ASN A 56 8.08 -20.28 -3.61
N ASN A 57 8.66 -19.37 -2.82
CA ASN A 57 8.61 -19.43 -1.36
C ASN A 57 7.37 -18.71 -0.83
N LEU A 58 6.90 -19.14 0.34
CA LEU A 58 5.77 -18.50 1.01
C LEU A 58 6.14 -17.13 1.57
N SER A 59 5.24 -16.17 1.43
CA SER A 59 5.32 -14.89 2.13
C SER A 59 5.23 -15.10 3.65
N SER A 60 6.09 -14.42 4.40
CA SER A 60 6.04 -14.41 5.86
C SER A 60 5.03 -13.40 6.41
N PHE A 61 4.62 -12.44 5.57
CA PHE A 61 3.75 -11.31 5.91
C PHE A 61 2.40 -11.34 5.16
N CYS A 62 1.98 -12.50 4.68
CA CYS A 62 0.57 -12.72 4.34
C CYS A 62 -0.25 -12.81 5.64
N GLY A 63 -1.24 -11.93 5.79
CA GLY A 63 -2.09 -11.88 6.99
C GLY A 63 -1.40 -11.35 8.26
N LYS A 64 -0.20 -10.76 8.14
CA LYS A 64 0.52 -10.12 9.24
C LYS A 64 1.00 -8.73 8.81
N LEU A 65 0.80 -7.74 9.67
CA LEU A 65 1.33 -6.39 9.50
C LEU A 65 2.63 -6.26 10.27
N LEU A 66 3.73 -6.08 9.56
CA LEU A 66 5.01 -5.71 10.16
C LEU A 66 5.09 -4.19 10.33
N LEU A 67 5.32 -3.78 11.57
CA LEU A 67 5.62 -2.40 11.95
C LEU A 67 7.11 -2.30 12.27
N TYR A 68 7.74 -1.25 11.74
CA TYR A 68 9.11 -0.88 12.06
C TYR A 68 9.06 0.45 12.80
N ASP A 69 9.55 0.45 14.03
CA ASP A 69 9.76 1.64 14.83
C ASP A 69 11.23 2.03 14.72
N ALA A 70 11.51 3.10 13.96
CA ALA A 70 12.86 3.56 13.71
C ALA A 70 13.51 4.25 14.92
N PHE A 71 12.70 4.79 15.84
CA PHE A 71 13.21 5.45 17.04
C PHE A 71 13.63 4.42 18.10
N ALA A 72 12.78 3.43 18.33
CA ALA A 72 13.10 2.32 19.23
C ALA A 72 13.97 1.23 18.58
N GLY A 73 14.22 1.29 17.27
CA GLY A 73 14.99 0.30 16.53
C GLY A 73 14.36 -1.10 16.53
N SER A 74 13.03 -1.20 16.62
CA SER A 74 12.34 -2.45 16.88
C SER A 74 11.33 -2.83 15.79
N PHE A 75 11.07 -4.13 15.66
CA PHE A 75 10.03 -4.67 14.79
C PHE A 75 8.90 -5.26 15.63
N ARG A 76 7.66 -4.99 15.23
CA ARG A 76 6.45 -5.59 15.82
C ARG A 76 5.61 -6.20 14.71
N SER A 77 5.11 -7.42 14.93
CA SER A 77 4.25 -8.10 13.97
C SER A 77 2.86 -8.28 14.56
N ILE A 78 1.85 -7.79 13.85
CA ILE A 78 0.45 -7.85 14.27
C ILE A 78 -0.27 -8.82 13.33
N LYS A 79 -0.92 -9.85 13.89
CA LYS A 79 -1.78 -10.75 13.11
C LYS A 79 -3.06 -10.01 12.72
N LEU A 80 -3.41 -10.08 11.44
CA LEU A 80 -4.61 -9.42 10.91
C LEU A 80 -5.76 -10.40 10.75
N ARG A 81 -6.96 -9.83 10.60
CA ARG A 81 -8.14 -10.60 10.16
C ARG A 81 -7.92 -11.12 8.75
N GLY A 82 -8.47 -12.30 8.46
CA GLY A 82 -8.40 -12.91 7.14
C GLY A 82 -9.28 -12.22 6.10
N ARG A 83 -9.31 -12.78 4.89
CA ARG A 83 -10.22 -12.38 3.81
C ARG A 83 -11.67 -12.35 4.31
N GLN A 84 -12.37 -11.26 4.02
CA GLN A 84 -13.78 -11.10 4.37
C GLN A 84 -14.67 -11.68 3.27
N SER A 85 -15.65 -12.52 3.64
CA SER A 85 -16.62 -13.09 2.69
C SER A 85 -17.52 -12.03 2.05
N SER A 86 -17.77 -10.92 2.74
CA SER A 86 -18.55 -9.77 2.26
C SER A 86 -17.70 -8.68 1.59
N CYS A 87 -16.41 -8.93 1.31
CA CYS A 87 -15.55 -7.90 0.73
C CYS A 87 -16.04 -7.45 -0.65
N LEU A 88 -16.29 -6.16 -0.82
CA LEU A 88 -16.76 -5.58 -2.08
C LEU A 88 -15.80 -5.77 -3.27
N VAL A 89 -14.54 -6.12 -3.03
CA VAL A 89 -13.50 -6.27 -4.06
C VAL A 89 -13.11 -7.72 -4.30
N CYS A 90 -12.80 -8.48 -3.24
CA CYS A 90 -12.25 -9.82 -3.40
C CYS A 90 -13.17 -10.94 -2.95
N SER A 91 -14.45 -10.69 -2.61
CA SER A 91 -15.44 -11.74 -2.31
C SER A 91 -15.83 -12.56 -3.55
N GLU A 92 -16.68 -13.58 -3.36
CA GLU A 92 -17.26 -14.36 -4.47
C GLU A 92 -18.24 -13.54 -5.33
N ASN A 93 -18.80 -12.46 -4.79
CA ASN A 93 -19.71 -11.56 -5.51
C ASN A 93 -19.22 -10.09 -5.43
N PRO A 94 -18.14 -9.73 -6.16
CA PRO A 94 -17.52 -8.42 -6.08
C PRO A 94 -18.44 -7.33 -6.67
N GLN A 95 -18.57 -6.22 -5.93
CA GLN A 95 -19.37 -5.06 -6.35
C GLN A 95 -18.51 -3.95 -6.95
N ILE A 96 -17.23 -3.88 -6.55
CA ILE A 96 -16.25 -2.92 -7.07
C ILE A 96 -15.37 -3.66 -8.07
N THR A 97 -15.71 -3.51 -9.35
CA THR A 97 -15.01 -4.18 -10.47
C THR A 97 -14.22 -3.20 -11.35
N LYS A 98 -14.39 -1.90 -11.14
CA LYS A 98 -13.70 -0.84 -11.89
C LYS A 98 -13.01 0.11 -10.94
N LEU A 99 -11.90 0.69 -11.41
CA LEU A 99 -11.17 1.72 -10.69
C LEU A 99 -11.96 3.04 -10.78
N GLN A 100 -11.98 3.76 -9.66
CA GLN A 100 -12.45 5.14 -9.63
C GLN A 100 -11.34 6.06 -10.11
N ASP A 101 -11.71 7.18 -10.75
CA ASP A 101 -10.76 8.26 -11.05
C ASP A 101 -10.40 9.00 -9.76
N TYR A 102 -9.20 8.72 -9.25
CA TYR A 102 -8.68 9.30 -8.02
C TYR A 102 -8.24 10.74 -8.17
N GLU A 103 -7.86 11.19 -9.37
CA GLU A 103 -7.52 12.60 -9.58
C GLU A 103 -8.78 13.47 -9.50
N LEU A 104 -9.88 12.96 -10.09
CA LEU A 104 -11.20 13.59 -9.96
C LEU A 104 -11.73 13.52 -8.52
N PHE A 105 -11.60 12.37 -7.85
CA PHE A 105 -12.13 12.15 -6.50
C PHE A 105 -11.37 12.94 -5.42
N CYS A 106 -10.03 12.95 -5.48
CA CYS A 106 -9.19 13.64 -4.49
C CYS A 106 -8.89 15.10 -4.86
N GLY A 107 -9.27 15.55 -6.06
CA GLY A 107 -8.99 16.92 -6.54
C GLY A 107 -7.49 17.24 -6.69
N SER A 108 -6.63 16.22 -6.71
CA SER A 108 -5.17 16.36 -6.75
C SER A 108 -4.56 15.43 -7.79
N LYS A 109 -3.45 15.86 -8.41
CA LYS A 109 -2.77 15.07 -9.44
C LYS A 109 -2.01 13.92 -8.81
N ALA A 110 -1.93 12.80 -9.50
CA ALA A 110 -1.17 11.63 -9.06
C ALA A 110 0.36 11.83 -9.07
N THR A 111 0.85 12.96 -9.59
CA THR A 111 2.28 13.27 -9.65
C THR A 111 2.60 14.69 -9.21
N ASP A 112 3.60 14.80 -8.34
CA ASP A 112 4.18 16.08 -7.90
C ASP A 112 5.17 16.66 -8.92
N LYS A 113 5.50 15.90 -9.97
CA LYS A 113 6.36 16.38 -11.05
C LYS A 113 5.63 17.49 -11.81
N ARG A 114 6.06 18.75 -11.66
CA ARG A 114 5.70 19.80 -12.61
C ARG A 114 6.10 19.29 -14.00
N ARG A 115 5.15 19.27 -14.93
CA ARG A 115 5.39 18.94 -16.34
C ARG A 115 6.36 20.00 -16.87
N ARG A 116 7.66 19.73 -16.77
CA ARG A 116 8.70 20.58 -17.35
C ARG A 116 8.45 20.55 -18.87
N LYS A 117 8.10 21.71 -19.46
CA LYS A 117 8.11 21.92 -20.91
C LYS A 117 9.57 21.86 -21.41
N ILE A 118 10.21 20.70 -21.33
CA ILE A 118 11.60 20.51 -21.80
C ILE A 118 11.65 20.17 -23.30
N TRP A 119 10.52 19.89 -23.95
CA TRP A 119 10.48 19.51 -25.37
C TRP A 119 9.92 20.62 -26.29
N ASN A 120 10.34 21.88 -26.08
CA ASN A 120 10.08 22.99 -27.02
C ASN A 120 11.35 23.81 -27.32
N LEU A 121 12.53 23.22 -27.10
CA LEU A 121 13.81 23.75 -27.57
C LEU A 121 14.51 22.62 -28.29
N TYR A 122 14.01 22.26 -29.47
CA TYR A 122 14.65 21.79 -30.69
C TYR A 122 13.54 21.36 -31.66
#